data_AF-A0A2U9C061-F1
#
_entry.id   AF-A0A2U9C061-F1
#
_cell.length_a   1.000
_cell.length_b   1.000
_cell.length_c   1.000
_cell.angle_alpha   90.00
_cell.angle_beta   90.00
_cell.angle_gamma   90.00
#
_symmetry.space_group_name_H-M   'P 1'
#
loop_
_entity.id
_entity.type
_entity.pdbx_description
1 polymer ?
#
loop_
_entity_poly.entity_id
_entity_poly.type
_entity_poly.pdbx_seq_one_letter_code
_entity_poly.pdbx_strand_id
1 'polypeptide(L)'
;MKKRAILKMAAALKEKELVRLVYDALQAASCPLVEGLYLQETDSMLQLLCTPSQHRTDILAWICSSINPNFATSKATSMRSKDSDVLTKEMALLGQELMLCRAVDLDLIRGDASLYRQLQFLEQLLTLVTGCQKSAGDRVDEEKLLNEFYSAENLPYLTQMLEPTFDPWPEHIKALHKGNKSSQKPSTQEDADVAALLQETQSALEQLQSECDFLNEEQSPGVFSPGSLRLAACDLQQLMATFRHVYETDLRVYCSRDPPSFSTETDVFQRVHQLLLACNTVLSHMSWKC
;
A
#
# COMPACT_ATOMS: atom_id res chain seq x y z
N MET A 1 -21.47 1.79 -42.74
CA MET A 1 -22.13 2.65 -41.71
C MET A 1 -22.67 1.87 -40.51
N LYS A 2 -23.38 0.73 -40.70
CA LYS A 2 -24.00 -0.06 -39.62
C LYS A 2 -23.05 -0.54 -38.51
N LYS A 3 -21.85 -1.06 -38.84
CA LYS A 3 -20.84 -1.49 -37.85
C LYS A 3 -20.35 -0.36 -36.92
N ARG A 4 -20.18 0.86 -37.45
CA ARG A 4 -19.72 2.03 -36.68
C ARG A 4 -20.79 2.52 -35.70
N ALA A 5 -22.06 2.40 -36.07
CA ALA A 5 -23.19 2.72 -35.18
C ALA A 5 -23.30 1.71 -34.01
N ILE A 6 -23.12 0.41 -34.30
CA ILE A 6 -23.15 -0.65 -33.28
C ILE A 6 -22.01 -0.48 -32.26
N LEU A 7 -20.78 -0.19 -32.72
CA LEU A 7 -19.65 0.05 -31.82
C LEU A 7 -19.86 1.28 -30.92
N LYS A 8 -20.44 2.37 -31.46
CA LYS A 8 -20.80 3.55 -30.66
C LYS A 8 -21.88 3.25 -29.62
N MET A 9 -22.89 2.47 -29.98
CA MET A 9 -23.94 2.05 -29.04
C MET A 9 -23.40 1.17 -27.91
N ALA A 10 -22.50 0.24 -28.22
CA ALA A 10 -21.87 -0.62 -27.21
C ALA A 10 -20.96 0.18 -26.26
N ALA A 11 -20.22 1.17 -26.77
CA ALA A 11 -19.42 2.07 -25.94
C ALA A 11 -20.29 2.91 -24.99
N ALA A 12 -21.38 3.49 -25.50
CA ALA A 12 -22.32 4.26 -24.70
C ALA A 12 -23.01 3.42 -23.61
N LEU A 13 -23.29 2.14 -23.88
CA LEU A 13 -23.84 1.23 -22.87
C LEU A 13 -22.84 1.01 -21.72
N LYS A 14 -21.57 0.76 -22.05
CA LYS A 14 -20.51 0.58 -21.05
C LYS A 14 -20.30 1.82 -20.20
N GLU A 15 -20.33 3.02 -20.79
CA GLU A 15 -20.22 4.29 -20.05
C GLU A 15 -21.38 4.47 -19.05
N LYS A 16 -22.60 4.09 -19.45
CA LYS A 16 -23.80 4.15 -18.58
C LYS A 16 -23.76 3.15 -17.42
N GLU A 17 -23.21 1.96 -17.65
CA GLU A 17 -23.00 0.98 -16.58
C GLU A 17 -21.90 1.46 -15.61
N LEU A 18 -20.78 1.94 -16.16
CA LEU A 18 -19.63 2.37 -15.37
C LEU A 18 -19.94 3.61 -14.52
N VAL A 19 -20.70 4.58 -15.03
CA VAL A 19 -21.09 5.76 -14.23
C VAL A 19 -21.97 5.40 -13.04
N ARG A 20 -22.87 4.41 -13.19
CA ARG A 20 -23.67 3.90 -12.06
C ARG A 20 -22.78 3.24 -11.03
N LEU A 21 -21.85 2.39 -11.46
CA LEU A 21 -20.91 1.74 -10.56
C LEU A 21 -20.08 2.75 -9.76
N VAL A 22 -19.55 3.78 -10.42
CA VAL A 22 -18.77 4.85 -9.76
C VAL A 22 -19.64 5.64 -8.77
N TYR A 23 -20.88 5.95 -9.14
CA TYR A 23 -21.79 6.69 -8.28
C TYR A 23 -22.22 5.89 -7.04
N ASP A 24 -22.57 4.61 -7.23
CA ASP A 24 -22.90 3.68 -6.15
C ASP A 24 -21.70 3.48 -5.21
N ALA A 25 -20.48 3.41 -5.76
CA ALA A 25 -19.23 3.33 -5.01
C ALA A 25 -19.01 4.57 -4.12
N LEU A 26 -19.28 5.78 -4.65
CA LEU A 26 -19.23 7.02 -3.85
C LEU A 26 -20.25 7.02 -2.72
N GLN A 27 -21.46 6.53 -2.95
CA GLN A 27 -22.49 6.40 -1.92
C GLN A 27 -22.08 5.37 -0.85
N ALA A 28 -21.57 4.21 -1.26
CA ALA A 28 -21.08 3.17 -0.35
C ALA A 28 -19.92 3.66 0.51
N ALA A 29 -19.01 4.45 -0.07
CA ALA A 29 -17.92 5.10 0.63
C ALA A 29 -18.36 6.29 1.51
N SER A 30 -19.67 6.55 1.63
CA SER A 30 -20.25 7.64 2.42
C SER A 30 -19.67 9.01 2.07
N CYS A 31 -19.45 9.26 0.77
CA CYS A 31 -18.95 10.55 0.31
C CYS A 31 -19.98 11.66 0.60
N PRO A 32 -19.63 12.67 1.42
CA PRO A 32 -20.58 13.70 1.87
C PRO A 32 -21.06 14.62 0.75
N LEU A 33 -20.35 14.64 -0.38
CA LEU A 33 -20.67 15.48 -1.53
C LEU A 33 -21.78 14.88 -2.40
N VAL A 34 -22.02 13.57 -2.29
CA VAL A 34 -23.14 12.90 -2.98
C VAL A 34 -24.25 12.47 -2.01
N GLU A 35 -24.05 12.66 -0.71
CA GLU A 35 -25.07 12.38 0.30
C GLU A 35 -26.29 13.28 0.09
N GLY A 36 -27.49 12.66 0.02
CA GLY A 36 -28.75 13.36 -0.24
C GLY A 36 -28.98 13.73 -1.72
N LEU A 37 -28.01 13.51 -2.61
CA LEU A 37 -28.26 13.53 -4.06
C LEU A 37 -28.88 12.16 -4.44
N TYR A 38 -30.13 12.16 -4.89
CA TYR A 38 -30.83 10.94 -5.33
C TYR A 38 -30.90 10.89 -6.85
N LEU A 39 -29.74 10.97 -7.52
CA LEU A 39 -29.69 10.92 -8.98
C LEU A 39 -30.09 9.53 -9.48
N GLN A 40 -31.07 9.47 -10.39
CA GLN A 40 -31.53 8.22 -11.02
C GLN A 40 -31.08 8.10 -12.47
N GLU A 41 -30.89 9.24 -13.14
CA GLU A 41 -30.55 9.32 -14.56
C GLU A 41 -29.05 9.32 -14.77
N THR A 42 -28.57 8.47 -15.68
CA THR A 42 -27.13 8.36 -16.00
C THR A 42 -26.56 9.66 -16.53
N ASP A 43 -27.36 10.46 -17.22
CA ASP A 43 -26.89 11.71 -17.82
C ASP A 43 -26.60 12.76 -16.75
N SER A 44 -27.40 12.82 -15.67
CA SER A 44 -27.12 13.66 -14.51
C SER A 44 -25.88 13.18 -13.74
N MET A 45 -25.69 11.86 -13.60
CA MET A 45 -24.48 11.31 -12.98
C MET A 45 -23.23 11.63 -13.81
N LEU A 46 -23.30 11.52 -15.14
CA LEU A 46 -22.21 11.90 -16.05
C LEU A 46 -21.93 13.41 -15.98
N GLN A 47 -22.96 14.23 -15.88
CA GLN A 47 -22.80 15.68 -15.72
C GLN A 47 -22.08 16.01 -14.40
N LEU A 48 -22.41 15.30 -13.32
CA LEU A 48 -21.77 15.47 -12.02
C LEU A 48 -20.30 15.03 -12.01
N LEU A 49 -20.02 13.83 -12.56
CA LEU A 49 -18.73 13.14 -12.39
C LEU A 49 -17.73 13.43 -13.52
N CYS A 50 -18.21 13.73 -14.73
CA CYS A 50 -17.37 13.81 -15.93
C CYS A 50 -17.34 15.19 -16.59
N THR A 51 -18.10 16.17 -16.08
CA THR A 51 -18.06 17.55 -16.61
C THR A 51 -17.25 18.46 -15.70
N PRO A 52 -16.38 19.33 -16.23
CA PRO A 52 -15.63 20.29 -15.44
C PRO A 52 -16.55 21.15 -14.58
N SER A 53 -16.40 21.03 -13.26
CA SER A 53 -17.15 21.80 -12.28
C SER A 53 -16.43 21.79 -10.93
N GLN A 54 -16.70 22.79 -10.08
CA GLN A 54 -16.13 22.83 -8.73
C GLN A 54 -16.54 21.58 -7.92
N HIS A 55 -17.78 21.14 -8.06
CA HIS A 55 -18.29 19.98 -7.34
C HIS A 55 -17.55 18.68 -7.72
N ARG A 56 -17.25 18.49 -9.01
CA ARG A 56 -16.41 17.38 -9.48
C ARG A 56 -15.01 17.45 -8.87
N THR A 57 -14.40 18.63 -8.86
CA THR A 57 -13.08 18.85 -8.24
C THR A 57 -13.11 18.53 -6.75
N ASP A 58 -14.16 18.93 -6.04
CA ASP A 58 -14.33 18.63 -4.61
C ASP A 58 -14.50 17.12 -4.37
N ILE A 59 -15.25 16.41 -5.22
CA ILE A 59 -15.39 14.94 -5.17
C ILE A 59 -14.02 14.28 -5.33
N LEU A 60 -13.25 14.66 -6.36
CA LEU A 60 -11.91 14.13 -6.58
C LEU A 60 -10.97 14.43 -5.41
N ALA A 61 -10.97 15.67 -4.91
CA ALA A 61 -10.14 16.05 -3.76
C ALA A 61 -10.50 15.27 -2.50
N TRP A 62 -11.79 14.98 -2.30
CA TRP A 62 -12.25 14.10 -1.22
C TRP A 62 -11.72 12.68 -1.40
N ILE A 63 -11.84 12.08 -2.60
CA ILE A 63 -11.30 10.74 -2.88
C ILE A 63 -9.80 10.70 -2.58
N CYS A 64 -9.03 11.67 -3.09
CA CYS A 64 -7.59 11.77 -2.86
C CYS A 64 -7.25 11.89 -1.37
N SER A 65 -8.02 12.66 -0.61
CA SER A 65 -7.88 12.82 0.84
C SER A 65 -8.18 11.53 1.60
N SER A 66 -9.16 10.74 1.13
CA SER A 66 -9.54 9.46 1.72
C SER A 66 -8.50 8.37 1.45
N ILE A 67 -7.75 8.46 0.35
CA ILE A 67 -6.65 7.52 0.02
C ILE A 67 -5.38 7.90 0.78
N ASN A 68 -5.04 9.19 0.83
CA ASN A 68 -3.82 9.67 1.48
C ASN A 68 -4.14 10.82 2.45
N PRO A 69 -4.09 10.62 3.78
CA PRO A 69 -4.42 11.67 4.75
C PRO A 69 -3.47 12.87 4.67
N ASN A 70 -2.23 12.67 4.20
CA ASN A 70 -1.28 13.76 4.00
C ASN A 70 -1.74 14.73 2.90
N PHE A 71 -2.54 14.26 1.94
CA PHE A 71 -3.14 15.08 0.88
C PHE A 71 -4.08 16.14 1.48
N ALA A 72 -4.88 15.78 2.48
CA ALA A 72 -5.78 16.71 3.17
C ALA A 72 -5.05 17.80 3.98
N THR A 73 -3.80 17.53 4.36
CA THR A 73 -2.94 18.48 5.10
C THR A 73 -2.04 19.31 4.19
N SER A 74 -2.08 19.08 2.87
CA SER A 74 -1.27 19.83 1.92
C SER A 74 -1.65 21.32 1.94
N LYS A 75 -0.71 22.19 1.59
CA LYS A 75 -0.96 23.63 1.52
C LYS A 75 -2.04 23.97 0.47
N ALA A 76 -2.20 23.15 -0.57
CA ALA A 76 -3.20 23.37 -1.60
C ALA A 76 -4.62 22.99 -1.16
N THR A 77 -4.78 21.98 -0.29
CA THR A 77 -6.09 21.61 0.28
C THR A 77 -6.49 22.52 1.45
N SER A 78 -5.51 23.02 2.22
CA SER A 78 -5.73 23.96 3.35
C SER A 78 -6.13 25.38 2.89
N MET A 79 -5.62 25.86 1.75
CA MET A 79 -6.02 27.13 1.15
C MET A 79 -7.09 26.90 0.08
N ARG A 80 -8.29 26.45 0.47
CA ARG A 80 -9.47 26.46 -0.41
C ARG A 80 -9.74 27.89 -0.89
N SER A 81 -9.16 28.32 -2.02
CA SER A 81 -9.69 29.36 -2.94
C SER A 81 -8.67 30.07 -3.85
N LYS A 82 -7.35 29.93 -3.70
CA LYS A 82 -6.43 30.82 -4.46
C LYS A 82 -5.71 30.23 -5.66
N ASP A 83 -5.60 28.91 -5.83
CA ASP A 83 -4.91 28.35 -6.99
C ASP A 83 -5.43 26.94 -7.39
N SER A 84 -6.55 26.91 -8.12
CA SER A 84 -7.18 25.69 -8.66
C SER A 84 -6.19 24.84 -9.48
N ASP A 85 -5.20 25.48 -10.11
CA ASP A 85 -4.19 24.81 -10.92
C ASP A 85 -3.18 24.03 -10.06
N VAL A 86 -2.88 24.50 -8.85
CA VAL A 86 -1.99 23.79 -7.91
C VAL A 86 -2.66 22.51 -7.40
N LEU A 87 -3.93 22.59 -6.98
CA LEU A 87 -4.69 21.42 -6.54
C LEU A 87 -4.84 20.38 -7.66
N THR A 88 -5.08 20.84 -8.89
CA THR A 88 -5.15 19.97 -10.08
C THR A 88 -3.83 19.21 -10.28
N LYS A 89 -2.69 19.88 -10.12
CA LYS A 89 -1.36 19.26 -10.22
C LYS A 89 -1.10 18.27 -9.09
N GLU A 90 -1.47 18.61 -7.85
CA GLU A 90 -1.32 17.68 -6.72
C GLU A 90 -2.15 16.40 -6.91
N MET A 91 -3.40 16.51 -7.37
CA MET A 91 -4.22 15.34 -7.70
C MET A 91 -3.61 14.50 -8.84
N ALA A 92 -3.04 15.14 -9.87
CA ALA A 92 -2.36 14.44 -10.95
C ALA A 92 -1.07 13.75 -10.49
N LEU A 93 -0.32 14.35 -9.55
CA LEU A 93 0.85 13.75 -8.93
C LEU A 93 0.48 12.52 -8.11
N LEU A 94 -0.57 12.62 -7.27
CA LEU A 94 -1.08 11.46 -6.53
C LEU A 94 -1.52 10.35 -7.50
N GLY A 95 -2.24 10.69 -8.56
CA GLY A 95 -2.62 9.73 -9.60
C GLY A 95 -1.42 9.08 -10.28
N GLN A 96 -0.29 9.78 -10.44
CA GLN A 96 0.95 9.23 -10.96
C GLN A 96 1.65 8.30 -9.95
N GLU A 97 1.70 8.67 -8.68
CA GLU A 97 2.24 7.82 -7.61
C GLU A 97 1.46 6.50 -7.51
N LEU A 98 0.15 6.56 -7.72
CA LEU A 98 -0.74 5.39 -7.78
C LEU A 98 -0.73 4.67 -9.13
N MET A 99 0.07 5.12 -10.11
CA MET A 99 0.17 4.56 -11.46
C MET A 99 -1.16 4.55 -12.25
N LEU A 100 -2.07 5.48 -11.96
CA LEU A 100 -3.38 5.60 -12.62
C LEU A 100 -3.39 6.64 -13.76
N CYS A 101 -2.54 7.67 -13.67
CA CYS A 101 -2.37 8.68 -14.72
C CYS A 101 -0.93 9.25 -14.72
N ARG A 102 -0.62 10.16 -15.65
CA ARG A 102 0.64 10.92 -15.67
C ARG A 102 0.44 12.29 -15.00
N ALA A 103 1.49 12.90 -14.46
CA ALA A 103 1.42 14.26 -13.90
C ALA A 103 0.97 15.33 -14.91
N VAL A 104 1.10 15.05 -16.23
CA VAL A 104 0.67 15.94 -17.31
C VAL A 104 -0.79 15.74 -17.72
N ASP A 105 -1.47 14.69 -17.25
CA ASP A 105 -2.87 14.39 -17.57
C ASP A 105 -3.84 15.30 -16.79
N LEU A 106 -3.64 16.61 -16.87
CA LEU A 106 -4.48 17.60 -16.17
C LEU A 106 -5.90 17.66 -16.75
N ASP A 107 -6.07 17.28 -18.02
CA ASP A 107 -7.36 17.13 -18.69
C ASP A 107 -8.24 16.07 -18.00
N LEU A 108 -7.61 14.98 -17.54
CA LEU A 108 -8.28 13.93 -16.78
C LEU A 108 -8.77 14.45 -15.42
N ILE A 109 -7.93 15.23 -14.74
CA ILE A 109 -8.27 15.81 -13.43
C ILE A 109 -9.28 16.95 -13.54
N ARG A 110 -9.31 17.73 -14.63
CA ARG A 110 -10.30 18.81 -14.83
C ARG A 110 -11.64 18.32 -15.35
N GLY A 111 -11.65 17.21 -16.10
CA GLY A 111 -12.86 16.62 -16.67
C GLY A 111 -13.03 16.85 -18.16
N ASP A 112 -11.93 17.13 -18.87
CA ASP A 112 -11.92 17.38 -20.31
C ASP A 112 -11.55 16.12 -21.12
N ALA A 113 -11.09 15.06 -20.46
CA ALA A 113 -10.77 13.78 -21.08
C ALA A 113 -12.03 13.02 -21.55
N SER A 114 -11.87 11.93 -22.31
CA SER A 114 -13.01 11.10 -22.74
C SER A 114 -13.77 10.51 -21.55
N LEU A 115 -15.10 10.40 -21.67
CA LEU A 115 -15.99 9.91 -20.60
C LEU A 115 -15.51 8.58 -20.02
N TYR A 116 -15.22 7.60 -20.89
CA TYR A 116 -14.70 6.31 -20.47
C TYR A 116 -13.41 6.42 -19.65
N ARG A 117 -12.44 7.24 -20.09
CA ARG A 117 -11.15 7.42 -19.37
C ARG A 117 -11.37 8.05 -18.00
N GLN A 118 -12.23 9.06 -17.90
CA GLN A 118 -12.57 9.69 -16.63
C GLN A 118 -13.24 8.72 -15.66
N LEU A 119 -14.22 7.96 -16.14
CA LEU A 119 -14.95 6.99 -15.33
C LEU A 119 -14.07 5.84 -14.86
N GLN A 120 -13.21 5.33 -15.74
CA GLN A 120 -12.24 4.28 -15.39
C GLN A 120 -11.26 4.77 -14.31
N PHE A 121 -10.77 6.00 -14.45
CA PHE A 121 -9.90 6.61 -13.45
C PHE A 121 -10.59 6.76 -12.08
N LEU A 122 -11.84 7.24 -12.06
CA LEU A 122 -12.63 7.36 -10.83
C LEU A 122 -12.90 5.99 -10.19
N GLU A 123 -13.28 4.99 -10.99
CA GLU A 123 -13.47 3.62 -10.51
C GLU A 123 -12.19 3.09 -9.84
N GLN A 124 -11.04 3.24 -10.50
CA GLN A 124 -9.75 2.79 -9.97
C GLN A 124 -9.31 3.53 -8.71
N LEU A 125 -9.63 4.81 -8.57
CA LEU A 125 -9.37 5.54 -7.33
C LEU A 125 -10.28 5.02 -6.20
N LEU A 126 -11.56 4.77 -6.48
CA LEU A 126 -12.53 4.35 -5.48
C LEU A 126 -12.25 2.95 -4.92
N THR A 127 -11.60 2.06 -5.68
CA THR A 127 -11.16 0.75 -5.14
C THR A 127 -10.12 0.88 -4.01
N LEU A 128 -9.41 2.02 -3.95
CA LEU A 128 -8.43 2.32 -2.92
C LEU A 128 -9.04 3.01 -1.68
N VAL A 129 -10.30 3.44 -1.76
CA VAL A 129 -11.01 4.06 -0.63
C VAL A 129 -11.56 2.96 0.28
N THR A 130 -11.19 3.03 1.57
CA THR A 130 -11.71 2.10 2.60
C THR A 130 -13.24 2.22 2.69
N GLY A 131 -13.94 1.09 2.67
CA GLY A 131 -15.41 1.05 2.71
C GLY A 131 -16.14 1.00 1.35
N CYS A 132 -15.42 1.10 0.22
CA CYS A 132 -16.03 1.00 -1.12
C CYS A 132 -16.29 -0.46 -1.59
N GLN A 133 -15.83 -1.46 -0.84
CA GLN A 133 -16.09 -2.87 -1.13
C GLN A 133 -17.59 -3.12 -1.05
N LYS A 134 -18.20 -3.56 -2.15
CA LYS A 134 -19.60 -3.98 -2.18
C LYS A 134 -19.82 -4.98 -1.06
N SER A 135 -20.77 -4.67 -0.18
CA SER A 135 -21.39 -5.63 0.72
C SER A 135 -22.03 -6.75 -0.09
N ALA A 136 -21.22 -7.71 -0.53
CA ALA A 136 -21.66 -8.97 -1.09
C ALA A 136 -21.26 -10.05 -0.09
N GLY A 137 -22.13 -10.26 0.90
CA GLY A 137 -22.11 -11.40 1.80
C GLY A 137 -21.16 -11.25 2.98
N ASP A 138 -21.76 -11.16 4.17
CA ASP A 138 -21.10 -11.23 5.47
C ASP A 138 -20.16 -10.05 5.75
N ARG A 139 -20.61 -9.10 6.59
CA ARG A 139 -19.64 -8.40 7.44
C ARG A 139 -19.02 -9.51 8.26
N VAL A 140 -17.94 -10.09 7.78
CA VAL A 140 -17.24 -11.08 8.56
C VAL A 140 -16.81 -10.32 9.79
N ASP A 141 -17.47 -10.65 10.90
CA ASP A 141 -17.26 -10.04 12.19
C ASP A 141 -15.75 -10.03 12.41
N GLU A 142 -15.14 -8.84 12.37
CA GLU A 142 -13.69 -8.68 12.37
C GLU A 142 -13.11 -9.35 13.62
N GLU A 143 -13.88 -9.32 14.72
CA GLU A 143 -13.57 -10.03 15.96
C GLU A 143 -13.62 -11.55 15.79
N LYS A 144 -14.55 -12.08 14.98
CA LYS A 144 -14.66 -13.51 14.69
C LYS A 144 -13.53 -14.01 13.79
N LEU A 145 -13.10 -13.23 12.80
CA LEU A 145 -11.91 -13.56 11.99
C LEU A 145 -10.63 -13.49 12.82
N LEU A 146 -10.48 -12.47 13.66
CA LEU A 146 -9.35 -12.38 14.58
C LEU A 146 -9.35 -13.57 15.54
N ASN A 147 -10.50 -13.95 16.09
CA ASN A 147 -10.63 -15.12 16.96
C ASN A 147 -10.35 -16.44 16.22
N GLU A 148 -10.72 -16.56 14.95
CA GLU A 148 -10.40 -17.72 14.12
C GLU A 148 -8.89 -17.78 13.81
N PHE A 149 -8.27 -16.63 13.53
CA PHE A 149 -6.84 -16.49 13.26
C PHE A 149 -5.97 -16.79 14.51
N TYR A 150 -6.42 -16.36 15.69
CA TYR A 150 -5.78 -16.66 16.99
C TYR A 150 -6.31 -17.94 17.66
N SER A 151 -7.12 -18.74 16.96
CA SER A 151 -7.57 -20.02 17.50
C SER A 151 -6.38 -20.97 17.71
N ALA A 152 -6.51 -21.86 18.69
CA ALA A 152 -5.46 -22.83 19.03
C ALA A 152 -5.05 -23.72 17.83
N GLU A 153 -5.95 -23.91 16.87
CA GLU A 153 -5.73 -24.69 15.65
C GLU A 153 -4.84 -23.94 14.64
N ASN A 154 -4.98 -22.60 14.56
CA ASN A 154 -4.27 -21.76 13.59
C ASN A 154 -2.98 -21.15 14.13
N LEU A 155 -2.83 -21.07 15.47
CA LEU A 155 -1.67 -20.52 16.16
C LEU A 155 -0.31 -21.14 15.74
N PRO A 156 -0.18 -22.45 15.50
CA PRO A 156 1.08 -23.06 15.05
C PRO A 156 1.50 -22.58 13.65
N TYR A 157 0.55 -22.43 12.73
CA TYR A 157 0.79 -21.93 11.38
C TYR A 157 1.18 -20.46 11.38
N LEU A 158 0.53 -19.66 12.22
CA LEU A 158 0.86 -18.26 12.46
C LEU A 158 2.28 -18.12 13.02
N THR A 159 2.64 -18.95 14.00
CA THR A 159 4.00 -18.98 14.58
C THR A 159 5.04 -19.33 13.52
N GLN A 160 4.77 -20.32 12.68
CA GLN A 160 5.65 -20.70 11.57
C GLN A 160 5.79 -19.60 10.51
N MET A 161 4.76 -18.79 10.30
CA MET A 161 4.78 -17.67 9.36
C MET A 161 5.52 -16.44 9.92
N LEU A 162 5.48 -16.24 11.25
CA LEU A 162 6.23 -15.19 11.96
C LEU A 162 7.71 -15.57 12.18
N GLU A 163 7.99 -16.86 12.30
CA GLU A 163 9.35 -17.43 12.35
C GLU A 163 9.59 -18.33 11.14
N PRO A 164 9.69 -17.77 9.92
CA PRO A 164 10.08 -18.57 8.78
C PRO A 164 11.49 -19.08 9.04
N THR A 165 11.63 -20.40 9.16
CA THR A 165 12.94 -21.06 9.11
C THR A 165 13.52 -20.86 7.72
N PHE A 166 14.19 -19.73 7.52
CA PHE A 166 15.14 -19.57 6.44
C PHE A 166 16.33 -20.44 6.80
N ASP A 167 16.39 -21.60 6.17
CA ASP A 167 17.61 -22.39 6.12
C ASP A 167 18.30 -22.03 4.80
N PRO A 168 19.21 -21.03 4.78
CA PRO A 168 19.77 -20.48 3.55
C PRO A 168 20.68 -21.48 2.81
N TRP A 169 20.89 -22.66 3.37
CA TRP A 169 21.85 -23.64 2.89
C TRP A 169 21.15 -24.87 2.31
N PRO A 170 21.36 -25.17 1.02
CA PRO A 170 20.96 -26.45 0.42
C PRO A 170 21.51 -27.65 1.22
N GLU A 171 20.81 -28.78 1.20
CA GLU A 171 21.13 -29.99 1.98
C GLU A 171 22.59 -30.49 1.83
N HIS A 172 23.23 -30.26 0.67
CA HIS A 172 24.63 -30.63 0.43
C HIS A 172 25.64 -29.81 1.26
N ILE A 173 25.30 -28.58 1.66
CA ILE A 173 26.15 -27.72 2.51
C ILE A 173 26.00 -28.11 3.98
N LYS A 174 24.80 -28.51 4.41
CA LYS A 174 24.56 -29.02 5.77
C LYS A 174 25.32 -30.32 6.05
N ALA A 175 25.49 -31.16 5.04
CA ALA A 175 26.25 -32.41 5.16
C ALA A 175 27.73 -32.17 5.46
N LEU A 176 28.33 -31.13 4.88
CA LEU A 176 29.73 -30.72 5.14
C LEU A 176 29.93 -30.27 6.60
N HIS A 177 28.97 -29.53 7.16
CA HIS A 177 29.06 -29.06 8.55
C HIS A 177 28.89 -30.17 9.60
N LYS A 178 28.12 -31.23 9.31
CA LYS A 178 27.95 -32.37 10.21
C LYS A 178 29.13 -33.37 10.16
N GLY A 179 30.03 -33.25 9.18
CA GLY A 179 31.13 -34.18 8.94
C GLY A 179 32.44 -33.90 9.70
N ASN A 180 32.59 -32.76 10.39
CA ASN A 180 33.90 -32.38 10.95
C ASN A 180 34.14 -32.91 12.37
N LYS A 181 34.34 -34.23 12.47
CA LYS A 181 35.22 -34.87 13.46
C LYS A 181 35.97 -36.06 12.85
N SER A 182 36.60 -35.87 11.70
CA SER A 182 37.71 -36.75 11.32
C SER A 182 38.71 -35.98 10.47
N SER A 183 39.93 -35.94 10.98
CA SER A 183 41.14 -35.44 10.34
C SER A 183 41.22 -35.88 8.87
N GLN A 184 41.07 -34.95 7.92
CA GLN A 184 41.37 -35.21 6.52
C GLN A 184 42.57 -34.37 6.09
N LYS A 185 43.57 -35.07 5.53
CA LYS A 185 44.71 -34.52 4.81
C LYS A 185 44.21 -33.69 3.60
N PRO A 186 44.95 -32.65 3.18
CA PRO A 186 44.54 -31.86 2.02
C PRO A 186 44.71 -32.71 0.75
N SER A 187 43.60 -33.10 0.12
CA SER A 187 43.62 -33.68 -1.22
C SER A 187 43.58 -32.56 -2.25
N THR A 188 44.76 -32.21 -2.77
CA THR A 188 45.03 -31.24 -3.85
C THR A 188 44.26 -31.48 -5.17
N GLN A 189 43.44 -32.53 -5.24
CA GLN A 189 42.78 -32.98 -6.47
C GLN A 189 41.35 -32.44 -6.62
N GLU A 190 40.63 -32.16 -5.52
CA GLU A 190 39.29 -31.55 -5.58
C GLU A 190 39.36 -30.04 -5.88
N ASP A 191 40.39 -29.34 -5.37
CA ASP A 191 40.59 -27.91 -5.62
C ASP A 191 40.84 -27.60 -7.10
N ALA A 192 41.50 -28.51 -7.83
CA ALA A 192 41.76 -28.35 -9.26
C ALA A 192 40.47 -28.51 -10.11
N ASP A 193 39.57 -29.40 -9.70
CA ASP A 193 38.31 -29.67 -10.38
C ASP A 193 37.30 -28.53 -10.13
N VAL A 194 37.25 -28.02 -8.90
CA VAL A 194 36.44 -26.84 -8.55
C VAL A 194 36.96 -25.59 -9.25
N ALA A 195 38.28 -25.40 -9.35
CA ALA A 195 38.87 -24.28 -10.08
C ALA A 195 38.55 -24.34 -11.58
N ALA A 196 38.60 -25.54 -12.19
CA ALA A 196 38.25 -25.74 -13.59
C ALA A 196 36.76 -25.44 -13.84
N LEU A 197 35.87 -25.93 -12.97
CA LEU A 197 34.44 -25.66 -13.05
C LEU A 197 34.12 -24.16 -12.87
N LEU A 198 34.77 -23.49 -11.92
CA LEU A 198 34.63 -22.05 -11.72
C LEU A 198 35.08 -21.27 -12.95
N GLN A 199 36.20 -21.67 -13.56
CA GLN A 199 36.70 -21.03 -14.76
C GLN A 199 35.77 -21.25 -15.97
N GLU A 200 35.20 -22.45 -16.11
CA GLU A 200 34.20 -22.76 -17.14
C GLU A 200 32.91 -21.95 -16.95
N THR A 201 32.38 -21.89 -15.73
CA THR A 201 31.19 -21.08 -15.42
C THR A 201 31.42 -19.59 -15.62
N GLN A 202 32.62 -19.09 -15.31
CA GLN A 202 32.98 -17.70 -15.53
C GLN A 202 33.08 -17.37 -17.03
N SER A 203 33.68 -18.25 -17.85
CA SER A 203 33.68 -18.09 -19.30
C SER A 203 32.27 -18.16 -19.90
N ALA A 204 31.39 -19.02 -19.39
CA ALA A 204 30.00 -19.08 -19.82
C ALA A 204 29.21 -17.81 -19.45
N LEU A 205 29.46 -17.23 -18.27
CA LEU A 205 28.86 -15.96 -17.85
C LEU A 205 29.34 -14.78 -18.70
N GLU A 206 30.64 -14.71 -19.02
CA GLU A 206 31.20 -13.67 -19.89
C GLU A 206 30.61 -13.75 -21.32
N GLN A 207 30.41 -14.96 -21.83
CA GLN A 207 29.75 -15.18 -23.12
C GLN A 207 28.28 -14.75 -23.09
N LEU A 208 27.51 -15.17 -22.08
CA LEU A 208 26.12 -14.74 -21.89
C LEU A 208 26.00 -13.22 -21.72
N GLN A 209 26.95 -12.60 -21.04
CA GLN A 209 27.00 -11.16 -20.86
C GLN A 209 27.23 -10.45 -22.20
N SER A 210 28.12 -10.96 -23.06
CA SER A 210 28.33 -10.43 -24.41
C SER A 210 27.11 -10.62 -25.33
N GLU A 211 26.35 -11.72 -25.16
CA GLU A 211 25.07 -11.91 -25.86
C GLU A 211 23.98 -10.94 -25.37
N CYS A 212 24.14 -10.39 -24.17
CA CYS A 212 23.24 -9.43 -23.55
C CYS A 212 23.70 -7.97 -23.68
N ASP A 213 24.69 -7.66 -24.52
CA ASP A 213 25.21 -6.30 -24.72
C ASP A 213 24.12 -5.28 -25.13
N PHE A 214 23.03 -5.74 -25.74
CA PHE A 214 21.85 -4.93 -26.07
C PHE A 214 21.12 -4.35 -24.84
N LEU A 215 21.37 -4.86 -23.63
CA LEU A 215 20.83 -4.31 -22.37
C LEU A 215 21.66 -3.15 -21.82
N ASN A 216 22.90 -2.99 -22.28
CA ASN A 216 23.80 -1.88 -21.91
C ASN A 216 23.67 -0.68 -22.86
N GLU A 217 22.98 -0.82 -23.99
CA GLU A 217 22.64 0.29 -24.88
C GLU A 217 21.57 1.17 -24.21
N GLU A 218 22.02 2.25 -23.57
CA GLU A 218 21.16 3.34 -23.16
C GLU A 218 20.50 3.99 -24.38
N GLN A 219 19.19 3.77 -24.56
CA GLN A 219 18.18 4.85 -24.55
C GLN A 219 16.81 4.36 -25.03
N SER A 220 15.90 4.15 -24.06
CA SER A 220 14.51 4.55 -24.25
C SER A 220 14.03 5.23 -22.96
N PRO A 221 13.34 6.38 -23.02
CA PRO A 221 13.05 7.23 -21.86
C PRO A 221 11.80 6.76 -21.09
N GLY A 222 11.64 5.45 -20.93
CA GLY A 222 10.51 4.89 -20.23
C GLY A 222 10.78 3.46 -19.80
N VAL A 223 10.68 3.24 -18.49
CA VAL A 223 10.75 1.95 -17.78
C VAL A 223 12.16 1.58 -17.30
N PHE A 224 12.25 1.41 -15.97
CA PHE A 224 13.37 0.97 -15.14
C PHE A 224 14.52 0.27 -15.89
N SER A 225 15.65 0.97 -16.05
CA SER A 225 16.88 0.35 -16.53
C SER A 225 17.51 -0.53 -15.45
N PRO A 226 18.17 -1.65 -15.81
CA PRO A 226 18.94 -2.46 -14.86
C PRO A 226 19.98 -1.65 -14.08
N GLY A 227 20.54 -0.59 -14.69
CA GLY A 227 21.43 0.37 -14.02
C GLY A 227 20.73 1.17 -12.92
N SER A 228 19.48 1.61 -13.15
CA SER A 228 18.68 2.31 -12.12
C SER A 228 18.34 1.39 -10.95
N LEU A 229 18.03 0.12 -11.23
CA LEU A 229 17.78 -0.87 -10.19
C LEU A 229 19.05 -1.17 -9.38
N ARG A 230 20.21 -1.30 -10.04
CA ARG A 230 21.50 -1.50 -9.38
C ARG A 230 21.85 -0.31 -8.49
N LEU A 231 21.65 0.92 -8.97
CA LEU A 231 21.83 2.13 -8.18
C LEU A 231 20.91 2.16 -6.97
N ALA A 232 19.60 1.89 -7.14
CA ALA A 232 18.65 1.85 -6.04
C ALA A 232 18.99 0.75 -5.00
N ALA A 233 19.46 -0.42 -5.45
CA ALA A 233 19.90 -1.49 -4.57
C ALA A 233 21.16 -1.11 -3.77
N CYS A 234 22.13 -0.44 -4.41
CA CYS A 234 23.31 0.09 -3.74
C CYS A 234 22.95 1.17 -2.71
N ASP A 235 22.05 2.10 -3.06
CA ASP A 235 21.60 3.16 -2.17
C ASP A 235 20.87 2.58 -0.95
N LEU A 236 20.00 1.59 -1.16
CA LEU A 236 19.29 0.90 -0.09
C LEU A 236 20.27 0.14 0.82
N GLN A 237 21.25 -0.56 0.23
CA GLN A 237 22.30 -1.22 1.01
C GLN A 237 23.09 -0.23 1.87
N GLN A 238 23.43 0.94 1.32
CA GLN A 238 24.14 1.99 2.04
C GLN A 238 23.28 2.59 3.16
N LEU A 239 21.99 2.83 2.91
CA LEU A 239 21.05 3.31 3.91
C LEU A 239 20.89 2.29 5.06
N MET A 240 20.74 1.00 4.73
CA MET A 240 20.65 -0.07 5.72
C MET A 240 21.93 -0.20 6.55
N ALA A 241 23.11 -0.10 5.93
CA ALA A 241 24.38 -0.14 6.64
C ALA A 241 24.53 1.06 7.59
N THR A 242 24.14 2.25 7.14
CA THR A 242 24.19 3.48 7.94
C THR A 242 23.20 3.41 9.11
N PHE A 243 21.96 2.99 8.84
CA PHE A 243 20.95 2.78 9.87
C PHE A 243 21.42 1.75 10.90
N ARG A 244 21.96 0.61 10.46
CA ARG A 244 22.48 -0.42 11.36
C ARG A 244 23.59 0.13 12.26
N HIS A 245 24.49 0.95 11.70
CA HIS A 245 25.54 1.57 12.49
C HIS A 245 24.97 2.52 13.56
N VAL A 246 24.07 3.44 13.18
CA VAL A 246 23.40 4.36 14.11
C VAL A 246 22.57 3.61 15.15
N TYR A 247 21.91 2.51 14.75
CA TYR A 247 21.17 1.67 15.66
C TYR A 247 22.10 1.08 16.73
N GLU A 248 23.22 0.48 16.32
CA GLU A 248 24.18 -0.14 17.24
C GLU A 248 24.88 0.87 18.15
N THR A 249 25.22 2.06 17.65
CA THR A 249 25.95 3.07 18.44
C THR A 249 25.05 3.88 19.36
N ASP A 250 23.88 4.29 18.86
CA ASP A 250 23.11 5.38 19.50
C ASP A 250 21.76 4.89 20.03
N LEU A 251 21.09 3.96 19.34
CA LEU A 251 19.71 3.58 19.67
C LEU A 251 19.61 2.31 20.50
N ARG A 252 20.57 1.38 20.37
CA ARG A 252 20.53 0.06 21.01
C ARG A 252 20.39 0.14 22.53
N VAL A 253 21.03 1.15 23.14
CA VAL A 253 20.97 1.39 24.59
C VAL A 253 19.55 1.74 25.06
N TYR A 254 18.74 2.37 24.21
CA TYR A 254 17.35 2.71 24.53
C TYR A 254 16.39 1.55 24.29
N CYS A 255 16.65 0.72 23.28
CA CYS A 255 15.83 -0.47 22.98
C CYS A 255 15.99 -1.58 24.04
N SER A 256 17.05 -1.52 24.85
CA SER A 256 17.38 -2.54 25.86
C SER A 256 17.03 -2.10 27.29
N ARG A 257 16.34 -0.97 27.48
CA ARG A 257 15.95 -0.50 28.81
C ARG A 257 14.81 -1.34 29.35
N ASP A 258 14.92 -1.70 30.63
CA ASP A 258 13.78 -2.24 31.37
C ASP A 258 12.61 -1.24 31.31
N PRO A 259 11.37 -1.73 31.20
CA PRO A 259 10.19 -0.87 31.19
C PRO A 259 10.24 0.10 32.38
N PRO A 260 9.90 1.40 32.19
CA PRO A 260 9.84 2.33 33.29
C PRO A 260 8.86 1.79 34.34
N SER A 261 9.38 1.49 35.54
CA SER A 261 8.54 1.06 36.65
C SER A 261 7.73 2.25 37.13
N PHE A 262 6.43 2.03 37.31
CA PHE A 262 5.55 3.06 37.85
C PHE A 262 5.93 3.37 39.30
N SER A 263 6.02 4.66 39.65
CA SER A 263 6.27 5.07 41.03
C SER A 263 5.09 4.69 41.92
N THR A 264 5.34 4.59 43.23
CA THR A 264 4.36 4.31 44.30
C THR A 264 3.17 5.29 44.34
N GLU A 265 3.18 6.35 43.53
CA GLU A 265 2.05 7.27 43.37
C GLU A 265 0.92 6.69 42.50
N THR A 266 1.20 5.66 41.70
CA THR A 266 0.16 4.97 40.90
C THR A 266 -0.89 4.26 41.76
N ASP A 267 -0.52 3.79 42.95
CA ASP A 267 -1.47 3.26 43.93
C ASP A 267 -2.50 4.31 44.37
N VAL A 268 -2.09 5.60 44.39
CA VAL A 268 -2.98 6.71 44.72
C VAL A 268 -3.98 6.94 43.59
N PHE A 269 -3.53 6.94 42.34
CA PHE A 269 -4.42 7.07 41.18
C PHE A 269 -5.40 5.90 41.06
N GLN A 270 -4.94 4.68 41.28
CA GLN A 270 -5.80 3.49 41.27
C GLN A 270 -6.83 3.55 42.40
N ARG A 271 -6.43 3.98 43.61
CA ARG A 271 -7.34 4.17 44.74
C ARG A 271 -8.38 5.26 44.49
N VAL A 272 -7.97 6.41 43.93
CA VAL A 272 -8.89 7.50 43.57
C VAL A 272 -9.86 7.06 42.48
N HIS A 273 -9.39 6.34 41.47
CA HIS A 273 -10.23 5.78 40.42
C HIS A 273 -11.28 4.80 40.98
N GLN A 274 -10.88 3.91 41.89
CA GLN A 274 -11.82 3.00 42.56
C GLN A 274 -12.86 3.74 43.42
N LEU A 275 -12.46 4.77 44.14
CA LEU A 275 -13.36 5.62 44.93
C LEU A 275 -14.38 6.37 44.05
N LEU A 276 -13.94 6.90 42.90
CA LEU A 276 -14.81 7.55 41.92
C LEU A 276 -15.82 6.57 41.31
N LEU A 277 -15.39 5.35 40.98
CA LEU A 277 -16.27 4.29 40.51
C LEU A 277 -17.33 3.91 41.54
N ALA A 278 -16.95 3.77 42.81
CA ALA A 278 -17.88 3.50 43.90
C ALA A 278 -18.88 4.65 44.12
N CYS A 279 -18.44 5.90 43.94
CA CYS A 279 -19.33 7.06 44.05
C CYS A 279 -20.36 7.08 42.90
N ASN A 280 -19.91 6.80 41.67
CA ASN A 280 -20.78 6.71 40.50
C ASN A 280 -21.82 5.58 40.60
N THR A 281 -21.46 4.42 41.17
CA THR A 281 -22.45 3.35 41.39
C THR A 281 -23.48 3.73 42.44
N VAL A 282 -23.11 4.44 43.50
CA VAL A 282 -24.08 4.95 44.48
C VAL A 282 -25.01 5.99 43.86
N LEU A 283 -24.47 6.91 43.07
CA LEU A 283 -25.26 7.92 42.35
C LEU A 283 -26.22 7.29 41.34
N SER A 284 -25.80 6.27 40.61
CA SER A 284 -26.69 5.54 39.69
C SER A 284 -27.79 4.79 40.46
N HIS A 285 -27.48 4.16 41.60
CA HIS A 285 -28.50 3.52 42.44
C HIS A 285 -29.47 4.49 43.11
N MET A 286 -29.07 5.74 43.38
CA MET A 286 -29.95 6.80 43.88
C MET A 286 -30.86 7.36 42.76
N SER A 287 -30.36 7.46 41.53
CA SER A 287 -31.14 7.93 40.37
C SER A 287 -32.31 7.01 39.98
N TRP A 288 -32.32 5.75 40.45
CA TRP A 288 -33.39 4.78 40.18
C TRP A 288 -34.45 4.72 41.30
N LYS A 289 -34.32 5.56 42.33
CA LYS A 289 -35.27 5.63 43.47
C LYS A 289 -36.08 6.93 43.55
N CYS A 290 -35.98 7.80 42.54
CA CYS A 290 -36.90 8.93 42.33
C CYS A 290 -37.87 8.60 41.18
#